data_AF-A0A1F8EBA0-F1
#
_entry.id   AF-A0A1F8EBA0-F1
#
_cell.length_a   1.000
_cell.length_b   1.000
_cell.length_c   1.000
_cell.angle_alpha   90.00
_cell.angle_beta   90.00
_cell.angle_gamma   90.00
#
_symmetry.space_group_name_H-M   'P 1'
#
loop_
_entity.id
_entity.type
_entity.pdbx_description
1 polymer ?
#
loop_
_entity_poly.entity_id
_entity_poly.type
_entity_poly.pdbx_seq_one_letter_code
_entity_poly.pdbx_strand_id
1 'polypeptide(L)'
;MSEQISTPEKVSREQALAMYRKFVERGITSPDALDLNDPEVIEANKLFEKWDAQESVKGDFERHNFEKTKFYVDAGFTDSNYLGDVLGWLFQDAGDIEKQPDNPTRVQLRSDYAKEIKKIRDLLGLATGGN
;
A
#
# COMPACT_ATOMS: atom_id res chain seq x y z
N MET A 1 -24.95 34.19 -9.60
CA MET A 1 -23.71 33.71 -8.97
C MET A 1 -23.63 32.22 -9.27
N SER A 2 -22.75 31.82 -10.18
CA SER A 2 -22.58 30.41 -10.52
C SER A 2 -21.62 29.81 -9.49
N GLU A 3 -22.13 29.00 -8.58
CA GLU A 3 -21.31 28.15 -7.72
C GLU A 3 -20.56 27.18 -8.63
N GLN A 4 -19.26 27.43 -8.83
CA GLN A 4 -18.36 26.42 -9.37
C GLN A 4 -18.27 25.31 -8.33
N ILE A 5 -19.06 24.26 -8.53
CA ILE A 5 -18.88 22.99 -7.83
C ILE A 5 -17.51 22.46 -8.29
N SER A 6 -16.47 22.80 -7.55
CA SER A 6 -15.15 22.20 -7.71
C SER A 6 -15.33 20.70 -7.47
N THR A 7 -15.32 19.91 -8.55
CA THR A 7 -15.22 18.46 -8.43
C THR A 7 -14.00 18.16 -7.56
N PRO A 8 -14.12 17.34 -6.50
CA PRO A 8 -12.98 17.04 -5.66
C PRO A 8 -11.85 16.52 -6.53
N GLU A 9 -10.69 17.18 -6.46
CA GLU A 9 -9.51 16.83 -7.23
C GLU A 9 -9.17 15.35 -6.95
N LYS A 10 -9.24 14.51 -8.00
CA LYS A 10 -8.95 13.09 -7.87
C LYS A 10 -7.45 12.91 -7.66
N VAL A 11 -7.07 12.19 -6.61
CA VAL A 11 -5.69 11.87 -6.31
C VAL A 11 -5.46 10.43 -6.73
N SER A 12 -4.54 10.23 -7.67
CA SER A 12 -4.12 8.89 -8.06
C SER A 12 -3.18 8.28 -7.03
N ARG A 13 -3.16 6.95 -6.95
CA ARG A 13 -2.21 6.20 -6.11
C ARG A 13 -0.76 6.61 -6.39
N GLU A 14 -0.40 6.75 -7.65
CA GLU A 14 0.96 7.09 -8.08
C GLU A 14 1.37 8.50 -7.65
N GLN A 15 0.44 9.46 -7.64
CA GLN A 15 0.71 10.79 -7.09
C GLN A 15 1.01 10.75 -5.58
N ALA A 16 0.25 9.95 -4.83
CA ALA A 16 0.51 9.75 -3.41
C ALA A 16 1.87 9.05 -3.19
N LEU A 17 2.15 7.96 -3.93
CA LEU A 17 3.42 7.22 -3.85
C LEU A 17 4.64 8.09 -4.17
N ALA A 18 4.54 8.94 -5.20
CA ALA A 18 5.64 9.80 -5.62
C ALA A 18 6.12 10.75 -4.51
N MET A 19 5.24 11.17 -3.61
CA MET A 19 5.63 11.99 -2.45
C MET A 19 6.44 11.18 -1.45
N TYR A 20 6.03 9.93 -1.18
CA TYR A 20 6.74 9.07 -0.25
C TYR A 20 8.09 8.58 -0.78
N ARG A 21 8.22 8.38 -2.09
CA ARG A 21 9.51 8.02 -2.72
C ARG A 21 10.61 9.05 -2.43
N LYS A 22 10.26 10.34 -2.30
CA LYS A 22 11.22 11.39 -1.93
C LYS A 22 11.88 11.14 -0.57
N PHE A 23 11.15 10.56 0.39
CA PHE A 23 11.70 10.22 1.71
C PHE A 23 12.64 9.03 1.63
N VAL A 24 12.29 8.04 0.81
CA VAL A 24 13.16 6.89 0.52
C VAL A 24 14.45 7.35 -0.16
N GLU A 25 14.37 8.27 -1.12
CA GLU A 25 15.54 8.88 -1.77
C GLU A 25 16.45 9.66 -0.80
N ARG A 26 15.88 10.15 0.31
CA ARG A 26 16.62 10.78 1.42
C ARG A 26 17.19 9.77 2.42
N GLY A 27 16.98 8.47 2.21
CA GLY A 27 17.50 7.39 3.04
C GLY A 27 16.57 6.94 4.17
N ILE A 28 15.31 7.39 4.20
CA ILE A 28 14.34 6.91 5.19
C ILE A 28 13.83 5.53 4.75
N THR A 29 14.07 4.52 5.58
CA THR A 29 13.78 3.11 5.26
C THR A 29 12.49 2.59 5.87
N SER A 30 11.96 3.22 6.93
CA SER A 30 10.67 2.89 7.56
C SER A 30 9.70 4.09 7.53
N PRO A 31 8.40 3.88 7.27
CA PRO A 31 7.40 4.95 7.40
C PRO A 31 7.29 5.49 8.83
N ASP A 32 7.62 4.70 9.86
CA ASP A 32 7.58 5.13 11.26
C ASP A 32 8.67 6.15 11.60
N ALA A 33 9.68 6.28 10.74
CA ALA A 33 10.75 7.26 10.89
C ALA A 33 10.42 8.64 10.28
N LEU A 34 9.23 8.80 9.69
CA LEU A 34 8.78 10.09 9.14
C LEU A 34 8.42 11.07 10.26
N ASP A 35 8.96 12.28 10.21
CA ASP A 35 8.59 13.35 11.14
C ASP A 35 7.20 13.89 10.79
N LEU A 36 6.22 13.63 11.65
CA LEU A 36 4.84 14.07 11.48
C LEU A 36 4.67 15.59 11.53
N ASN A 37 5.71 16.34 11.94
CA ASN A 37 5.72 17.81 11.89
C ASN A 37 6.38 18.36 10.63
N ASP A 38 7.03 17.53 9.80
CA ASP A 38 7.58 17.95 8.52
C ASP A 38 6.43 18.33 7.57
N PRO A 39 6.40 19.57 7.03
CA PRO A 39 5.38 19.98 6.07
C PRO A 39 5.23 19.05 4.87
N GLU A 40 6.31 18.43 4.39
CA GLU A 40 6.26 17.50 3.27
C GLU A 40 5.60 16.16 3.67
N VAL A 41 5.84 15.68 4.90
CA VAL A 41 5.17 14.47 5.42
C VAL A 41 3.68 14.72 5.59
N ILE A 42 3.31 15.91 6.10
CA ILE A 42 1.91 16.33 6.21
C ILE A 42 1.23 16.37 4.83
N GLU A 43 1.92 16.87 3.80
CA GLU A 43 1.39 16.89 2.44
C GLU A 43 1.23 15.48 1.86
N ALA A 44 2.22 14.61 2.05
CA ALA A 44 2.17 13.22 1.62
C ALA A 44 1.01 12.45 2.28
N ASN A 45 0.80 12.66 3.58
CA ASN A 45 -0.32 12.09 4.34
C ASN A 45 -1.67 12.56 3.78
N LYS A 46 -1.82 13.86 3.51
CA LYS A 46 -3.07 14.40 2.92
C LYS A 46 -3.39 13.78 1.56
N LEU A 47 -2.38 13.52 0.74
CA LEU A 47 -2.58 12.87 -0.57
C LEU A 47 -2.95 11.39 -0.42
N PHE A 48 -2.29 10.68 0.51
CA PHE A 48 -2.65 9.31 0.85
C PHE A 48 -4.09 9.20 1.37
N GLU A 49 -4.48 10.02 2.34
CA GLU A 49 -5.83 10.03 2.91
C GLU A 49 -6.89 10.34 1.85
N LYS A 50 -6.63 11.29 0.95
CA LYS A 50 -7.53 11.60 -0.18
C LYS A 50 -7.69 10.39 -1.10
N TRP A 51 -6.60 9.71 -1.44
CA TRP A 51 -6.64 8.51 -2.27
C TRP A 51 -7.38 7.36 -1.57
N ASP A 52 -7.06 7.06 -0.31
CA ASP A 52 -7.70 6.02 0.53
C ASP A 52 -9.22 6.25 0.64
N ALA A 53 -9.64 7.50 0.86
CA ALA A 53 -11.05 7.87 0.88
C ALA A 53 -11.74 7.69 -0.49
N GLN A 54 -11.05 8.02 -1.59
CA GLN A 54 -11.57 7.88 -2.95
C GLN A 54 -11.72 6.42 -3.37
N GLU A 55 -10.83 5.52 -2.95
CA GLU A 55 -10.93 4.09 -3.23
C GLU A 55 -11.95 3.39 -2.33
N SER A 56 -12.05 3.80 -1.06
CA SER A 56 -12.99 3.21 -0.09
C SER A 56 -14.45 3.27 -0.54
N VAL A 57 -14.83 4.27 -1.33
CA VAL A 57 -16.21 4.44 -1.82
C VAL A 57 -16.51 3.67 -3.12
N LYS A 58 -15.53 2.99 -3.73
CA LYS A 58 -15.71 2.26 -5.00
C LYS A 58 -16.29 0.85 -4.83
N GLY A 59 -16.33 0.32 -3.62
CA GLY A 59 -16.96 -0.96 -3.29
C GLY A 59 -16.12 -2.21 -3.53
N ASP A 60 -14.86 -2.08 -3.97
CA ASP A 60 -13.89 -3.19 -4.05
C ASP A 60 -12.95 -3.16 -2.84
N PHE A 61 -13.49 -3.53 -1.68
CA PHE A 61 -12.81 -3.38 -0.39
C PHE A 61 -11.55 -4.23 -0.30
N GLU A 62 -11.58 -5.48 -0.77
CA GLU A 62 -10.44 -6.38 -0.67
C GLU A 62 -9.29 -5.94 -1.59
N ARG A 63 -9.60 -5.47 -2.81
CA ARG A 63 -8.57 -4.91 -3.68
C ARG A 63 -7.98 -3.64 -3.09
N HIS A 64 -8.83 -2.77 -2.53
CA HIS A 64 -8.36 -1.54 -1.91
C HIS A 64 -7.45 -1.85 -0.71
N ASN A 65 -7.86 -2.77 0.18
CA ASN A 65 -7.05 -3.17 1.33
C ASN A 65 -5.69 -3.73 0.89
N PHE A 66 -5.67 -4.59 -0.13
CA PHE A 66 -4.41 -5.08 -0.72
C PHE A 66 -3.49 -3.94 -1.19
N GLU A 67 -4.02 -2.97 -1.95
CA GLU A 67 -3.25 -1.84 -2.47
C GLU A 67 -2.74 -0.90 -1.37
N LYS A 68 -3.51 -0.77 -0.28
CA LYS A 68 -3.17 0.00 0.92
C LYS A 68 -2.08 -0.68 1.74
N THR A 69 -2.21 -1.98 2.01
CA THR A 69 -1.27 -2.75 2.82
C THR A 69 0.15 -2.72 2.25
N LYS A 70 0.30 -2.79 0.91
CA LYS A 70 1.62 -2.70 0.25
C LYS A 70 2.06 -1.27 -0.10
N PHE A 71 1.31 -0.24 0.28
CA PHE A 71 1.51 1.12 -0.23
C PHE A 71 2.92 1.65 0.02
N TYR A 72 3.41 1.59 1.25
CA TYR A 72 4.76 2.06 1.57
C TYR A 72 5.85 1.13 1.02
N VAL A 73 5.58 -0.18 0.90
CA VAL A 73 6.49 -1.08 0.20
C VAL A 73 6.66 -0.66 -1.26
N ASP A 74 5.58 -0.28 -1.95
CA ASP A 74 5.60 0.25 -3.32
C ASP A 74 6.22 1.64 -3.43
N ALA A 75 6.24 2.42 -2.35
CA ALA A 75 7.01 3.65 -2.25
C ALA A 75 8.52 3.41 -2.06
N GLY A 76 8.93 2.17 -1.79
CA GLY A 76 10.33 1.78 -1.68
C GLY A 76 10.87 1.71 -0.24
N PHE A 77 10.02 1.74 0.78
CA PHE A 77 10.45 1.50 2.17
C PHE A 77 10.91 0.04 2.32
N THR A 78 12.06 -0.14 2.98
CA THR A 78 12.79 -1.43 3.03
C THR A 78 13.18 -1.88 4.44
N ASP A 79 12.76 -1.17 5.48
CA ASP A 79 13.02 -1.59 6.85
C ASP A 79 12.48 -3.00 7.12
N SER A 80 13.33 -3.87 7.67
CA SER A 80 13.02 -5.29 7.84
C SER A 80 11.89 -5.55 8.83
N ASN A 81 11.74 -4.72 9.87
CA ASN A 81 10.65 -4.90 10.84
C ASN A 81 9.33 -4.52 10.17
N TYR A 82 9.30 -3.37 9.50
CA TYR A 82 8.13 -2.92 8.74
C TYR A 82 7.74 -3.94 7.66
N LEU A 83 8.70 -4.45 6.88
CA LEU A 83 8.44 -5.49 5.88
C LEU A 83 7.91 -6.78 6.50
N GLY A 84 8.39 -7.16 7.70
CA GLY A 84 7.88 -8.30 8.46
C GLY A 84 6.42 -8.13 8.87
N ASP A 85 6.04 -6.94 9.32
CA ASP A 85 4.66 -6.62 9.69
C ASP A 85 3.73 -6.65 8.48
N VAL A 86 4.13 -6.00 7.36
CA VAL A 86 3.37 -6.03 6.10
C VAL A 86 3.18 -7.47 5.61
N LEU A 87 4.23 -8.29 5.68
CA LEU A 87 4.15 -9.70 5.32
C LEU A 87 3.11 -10.44 6.17
N GLY A 88 3.08 -10.19 7.48
CA GLY A 88 2.08 -10.73 8.41
C GLY A 88 0.65 -10.34 8.02
N TRP A 89 0.42 -9.06 7.73
CA TRP A 89 -0.89 -8.55 7.30
C TRP A 89 -1.34 -9.17 5.97
N LEU A 90 -0.45 -9.25 4.98
CA LEU A 90 -0.75 -9.87 3.69
C LEU A 90 -1.10 -11.36 3.81
N PHE A 91 -0.43 -12.10 4.69
CA PHE A 91 -0.77 -13.51 4.95
C PHE A 91 -2.16 -13.66 5.58
N GLN A 92 -2.49 -12.81 6.55
CA GLN A 92 -3.81 -12.81 7.18
C GLN A 92 -4.91 -12.54 6.15
N ASP A 93 -4.76 -11.47 5.37
CA ASP A 93 -5.71 -11.10 4.32
C ASP A 93 -5.86 -12.20 3.25
N ALA A 94 -4.74 -12.78 2.79
CA ALA A 94 -4.76 -13.85 1.79
C ALA A 94 -5.52 -15.08 2.32
N GLY A 95 -5.31 -15.45 3.58
CA GLY A 95 -6.04 -16.54 4.24
C GLY A 95 -7.55 -16.26 4.34
N ASP A 96 -7.96 -15.01 4.57
CA ASP A 96 -9.38 -14.64 4.59
C ASP A 96 -10.02 -14.67 3.20
N ILE A 97 -9.27 -14.31 2.16
CA ILE A 97 -9.69 -14.40 0.75
C ILE A 97 -9.84 -15.86 0.29
N GLU A 98 -8.99 -16.76 0.76
CA GLU A 98 -9.04 -18.19 0.43
C GLU A 98 -10.26 -18.91 1.02
N LYS A 99 -10.78 -18.46 2.18
CA LYS A 99 -12.00 -19.00 2.81
C LYS A 99 -13.27 -18.81 1.97
N GLN A 100 -13.22 -18.02 0.90
CA GLN A 100 -14.34 -17.76 -0.01
C GLN A 100 -14.00 -18.21 -1.45
N PRO A 101 -13.81 -19.53 -1.69
CA PRO A 101 -13.25 -20.07 -2.93
C PRO A 101 -14.08 -19.75 -4.17
N ASP A 102 -15.39 -19.61 -4.02
CA ASP A 102 -16.36 -19.50 -5.13
C ASP A 102 -16.52 -18.10 -5.71
N ASN A 103 -15.78 -17.10 -5.22
CA ASN A 103 -15.84 -15.75 -5.76
C ASN A 103 -14.84 -15.55 -6.93
N PRO A 104 -15.29 -15.52 -8.20
CA PRO A 104 -14.40 -15.42 -9.35
C PRO A 104 -13.65 -14.08 -9.42
N THR A 105 -14.17 -13.00 -8.83
CA THR A 105 -13.48 -11.70 -8.81
C THR A 105 -12.21 -11.72 -7.95
N ARG A 106 -12.05 -12.74 -7.10
CA ARG A 106 -10.90 -12.87 -6.19
C ARG A 106 -9.80 -13.77 -6.70
N VAL A 107 -9.98 -14.45 -7.83
CA VAL A 107 -8.94 -15.31 -8.42
C VAL A 107 -7.69 -14.49 -8.76
N GLN A 108 -7.87 -13.32 -9.40
CA GLN A 108 -6.75 -12.43 -9.70
C GLN A 108 -6.12 -11.88 -8.42
N LEU A 109 -6.95 -11.52 -7.44
CA LEU A 109 -6.48 -10.98 -6.17
C LEU A 109 -5.60 -11.97 -5.41
N ARG A 110 -5.95 -13.26 -5.35
CA ARG A 110 -5.10 -14.31 -4.75
C ARG A 110 -3.72 -14.38 -5.41
N SER A 111 -3.68 -14.33 -6.74
CA SER A 111 -2.42 -14.31 -7.50
C SER A 111 -1.58 -13.06 -7.17
N ASP A 112 -2.24 -11.92 -7.01
CA ASP A 112 -1.58 -10.66 -6.67
C ASP A 112 -1.02 -10.69 -5.23
N TYR A 113 -1.76 -11.21 -4.25
CA TYR A 113 -1.25 -11.45 -2.89
C TYR A 113 -0.03 -12.36 -2.89
N ALA A 114 -0.08 -13.50 -3.60
CA ALA A 114 1.03 -14.44 -3.66
C ALA A 114 2.31 -13.80 -4.26
N LYS A 115 2.16 -12.98 -5.31
CA LYS A 115 3.28 -12.24 -5.91
C LYS A 115 3.86 -11.21 -4.96
N GLU A 116 3.01 -10.47 -4.25
CA GLU A 116 3.44 -9.43 -3.32
C GLU A 116 4.15 -10.02 -2.10
N ILE A 117 3.58 -11.11 -1.53
CA ILE A 117 4.21 -11.90 -0.46
C ILE A 117 5.59 -12.38 -0.89
N LYS A 118 5.72 -12.91 -2.12
CA LYS A 118 7.02 -13.34 -2.65
C LYS A 118 8.00 -12.17 -2.75
N LYS A 119 7.59 -11.04 -3.32
CA LYS A 119 8.40 -9.82 -3.42
C LYS A 119 8.93 -9.39 -2.06
N ILE A 120 8.08 -9.31 -1.04
CA ILE A 120 8.49 -8.89 0.31
C ILE A 120 9.42 -9.91 0.97
N ARG A 121 9.18 -11.21 0.77
CA ARG A 121 10.13 -12.25 1.23
C ARG A 121 11.50 -12.12 0.58
N ASP A 122 11.55 -11.82 -0.72
CA ASP A 122 12.81 -11.60 -1.44
C ASP A 122 13.54 -10.37 -0.88
N LEU A 123 12.82 -9.27 -0.59
CA LEU A 123 13.37 -8.08 0.08
C LEU A 123 13.93 -8.38 1.48
N LEU A 124 13.27 -9.27 2.23
CA LEU A 124 13.73 -9.72 3.54
C LEU A 124 14.87 -10.75 3.50
N GLY A 125 15.29 -11.20 2.31
CA GLY A 125 16.26 -12.29 2.17
C GLY A 125 15.73 -13.64 2.65
N LEU A 126 14.39 -13.80 2.74
CA LEU A 126 13.68 -15.03 3.13
C LEU A 126 13.33 -15.91 1.92
N ALA A 127 13.92 -15.62 0.75
CA ALA A 127 13.89 -16.50 -0.41
C ALA A 127 14.45 -17.85 0.03
N THR A 128 13.66 -18.90 -0.14
CA THR A 128 13.97 -20.27 0.28
C THR A 128 15.38 -20.64 -0.13
N GLY A 129 16.25 -20.90 0.86
CA GLY A 129 17.52 -21.54 0.65
C GLY A 129 17.30 -22.87 -0.08
N GLY A 130 17.69 -22.90 -1.35
CA GLY A 130 18.11 -24.14 -2.00
C GLY A 130 19.58 -24.35 -1.63
N ASN A 131 19.82 -25.16 -0.60
CA ASN A 131 21.04 -25.93 -0.41
C ASN A 131 20.66 -27.40 -0.51
#